data_AF-A0A524JR20-F1
#
_entry.id   AF-A0A524JR20-F1
#
_cell.length_a   1.000
_cell.length_b   1.000
_cell.length_c   1.000
_cell.angle_alpha   90.00
_cell.angle_beta   90.00
_cell.angle_gamma   90.00
#
_symmetry.space_group_name_H-M   'P 1'
#
loop_
_entity.id
_entity.type
_entity.pdbx_description
1 polymer ?
#
loop_
_entity_poly.entity_id
_entity_poly.type
_entity_poly.pdbx_seq_one_letter_code
_entity_poly.pdbx_strand_id
1 'polypeptide(L)' 'MRKILFGFIVTVFIIACAIYVFPVSGDCKDCNQGKTCSTSYDCGEIGVCYCQYSYETEEETGGGIPANGTCYFE' A
#
# COMPACT_ATOMS: atom_id res chain seq x y z
N MET A 1 -9.95 -10.94 45.43
CA MET A 1 -10.23 -11.44 44.07
C MET A 1 -10.58 -10.34 43.06
N ARG A 2 -11.48 -9.38 43.36
CA ARG A 2 -11.85 -8.29 42.43
C ARG A 2 -10.69 -7.43 41.87
N LYS A 3 -9.65 -7.17 42.67
CA LYS A 3 -8.51 -6.32 42.26
C LYS A 3 -7.63 -6.97 41.18
N ILE A 4 -7.49 -8.30 41.21
CA ILE A 4 -6.69 -9.07 40.25
C ILE A 4 -7.43 -9.13 38.91
N LEU A 5 -8.76 -9.29 38.95
CA LEU A 5 -9.61 -9.28 37.76
C LEU A 5 -9.54 -7.93 37.01
N PHE A 6 -9.54 -6.83 37.76
CA PHE A 6 -9.45 -5.48 37.19
C PHE A 6 -8.11 -5.25 36.49
N GLY A 7 -7.01 -5.70 37.09
CA GLY A 7 -5.69 -5.62 36.48
C GLY A 7 -5.61 -6.37 35.15
N PHE A 8 -6.21 -7.56 35.07
CA PHE A 8 -6.21 -8.39 33.88
C PHE A 8 -7.01 -7.79 32.72
N ILE A 9 -8.15 -7.16 33.02
CA ILE A 9 -8.97 -6.48 32.00
C ILE A 9 -8.21 -5.29 31.41
N VAL A 10 -7.54 -4.50 32.26
CA VAL A 10 -6.77 -3.33 31.81
C VAL A 10 -5.59 -3.75 30.94
N THR A 11 -4.85 -4.81 31.30
CA THR A 11 -3.75 -5.30 30.45
C THR A 11 -4.21 -5.82 29.10
N VAL A 12 -5.34 -6.55 29.04
CA VAL A 12 -5.92 -7.01 27.76
C VAL A 12 -6.32 -5.83 26.88
N PHE A 13 -6.90 -4.78 27.47
CA PHE A 13 -7.30 -3.57 26.74
C PHE A 13 -6.10 -2.83 26.13
N ILE A 14 -5.01 -2.70 26.89
CA ILE A 14 -3.78 -2.04 26.41
C ILE A 14 -3.15 -2.83 25.25
N ILE A 15 -3.11 -4.16 25.34
CA ILE A 15 -2.58 -5.01 24.26
C ILE A 15 -3.45 -4.91 23.01
N ALA A 16 -4.78 -4.90 23.15
CA ALA A 16 -5.70 -4.75 22.03
C ALA A 16 -5.52 -3.39 21.32
N CYS A 17 -5.37 -2.30 22.09
CA CYS A 17 -5.10 -0.99 21.53
C CYS A 17 -3.73 -0.94 20.81
N ALA A 18 -2.70 -1.61 21.33
CA ALA A 18 -1.40 -1.68 20.66
C ALA A 18 -1.49 -2.40 19.30
N ILE A 19 -2.31 -3.46 19.19
CA ILE A 19 -2.50 -4.21 17.93
C ILE A 19 -3.22 -3.36 16.87
N TYR A 20 -4.17 -2.49 17.27
CA TYR A 20 -4.91 -1.62 16.35
C TYR A 20 -4.09 -0.47 15.75
N VAL A 21 -2.92 -0.15 16.32
CA VAL A 21 -2.08 0.97 15.88
C VAL A 21 -0.89 0.49 15.03
N PHE A 22 -0.72 -0.83 14.83
CA PHE A 22 0.20 -1.27 13.80
C PHE A 22 -0.34 -0.81 12.45
N PRO A 23 0.45 -0.09 11.63
CA PRO A 23 0.07 0.16 10.26
C PRO A 23 -0.14 -1.21 9.64
N VAL A 24 -1.38 -1.49 9.22
CA VAL A 24 -1.63 -2.57 8.28
C VAL A 24 -0.78 -2.18 7.08
N SER A 25 0.36 -2.84 6.93
CA SER A 25 1.18 -2.76 5.72
C SER A 25 0.21 -2.99 4.58
N GLY A 26 -0.10 -1.93 3.82
CA GLY A 26 -1.16 -1.93 2.82
C GLY A 26 -1.05 -3.22 2.03
N ASP A 27 -2.07 -4.07 2.13
CA ASP A 27 -2.04 -5.35 1.45
C ASP A 27 -1.81 -5.03 -0.02
N CYS A 28 -0.87 -5.73 -0.64
CA CYS A 28 -0.53 -5.65 -2.08
C CYS A 28 -1.77 -5.81 -3.01
N LYS A 29 -2.94 -6.17 -2.44
CA LYS A 29 -4.25 -6.24 -3.07
C LYS A 29 -4.82 -4.87 -3.46
N ASP A 30 -4.49 -3.80 -2.74
CA ASP A 30 -5.01 -2.46 -3.05
C ASP A 30 -4.22 -1.79 -4.18
N CYS A 31 -2.97 -2.20 -4.41
CA CYS A 31 -2.30 -1.88 -5.65
C CYS A 31 -2.85 -2.76 -6.76
N ASN A 32 -3.35 -2.14 -7.83
CA ASN A 32 -3.73 -2.79 -9.09
C ASN A 32 -2.49 -3.38 -9.81
N GLN A 33 -1.69 -4.20 -9.13
CA GLN A 33 -0.35 -4.60 -9.51
C GLN A 33 -0.38 -5.31 -10.87
N GLY A 34 0.52 -4.92 -11.77
CA GLY A 34 0.57 -5.46 -13.13
C GLY A 34 -0.54 -4.95 -14.07
N LYS A 35 -1.44 -4.06 -13.62
CA LYS A 35 -2.38 -3.36 -14.51
C LYS A 35 -1.71 -2.15 -15.15
N THR A 36 -2.18 -1.83 -16.35
CA THR A 36 -1.79 -0.61 -17.06
C THR A 36 -2.35 0.61 -16.34
N CYS A 37 -1.55 1.66 -16.23
CA CYS A 37 -1.92 2.94 -15.61
C CYS A 37 -1.47 4.11 -16.48
N SER A 38 -2.16 5.24 -16.37
CA SER A 38 -1.73 6.51 -16.98
C SER A 38 -1.16 7.46 -15.94
N THR A 39 -1.48 7.28 -14.65
CA THR A 39 -0.93 7.99 -13.50
C THR A 39 -0.91 7.09 -12.25
N SER A 40 -0.14 7.45 -11.21
CA SER A 40 -0.13 6.68 -9.94
C SER A 40 -1.48 6.63 -9.24
N TYR A 41 -2.41 7.55 -9.55
CA TYR A 41 -3.79 7.53 -9.03
C TYR A 41 -4.59 6.33 -9.51
N ASP A 42 -4.25 5.77 -10.68
CA ASP A 42 -4.93 4.61 -11.25
C ASP A 42 -4.54 3.30 -10.53
N CYS A 43 -3.43 3.34 -9.79
CA CYS A 43 -2.85 2.16 -9.18
C CYS A 43 -3.40 1.83 -7.81
N GLY A 44 -3.96 2.80 -7.07
CA GLY A 44 -4.50 2.57 -5.73
C GLY A 44 -4.15 3.70 -4.76
N GLU A 45 -3.85 3.34 -3.51
CA GLU A 45 -3.49 4.30 -2.48
C GLU A 45 -2.17 5.03 -2.81
N ILE A 46 -2.24 6.36 -2.86
CA ILE A 46 -1.10 7.22 -3.21
C ILE A 46 -0.08 7.19 -2.07
N GLY A 47 1.17 6.91 -2.40
CA GLY A 47 2.27 6.76 -1.43
C GLY A 47 2.51 5.31 -0.99
N VAL A 48 1.73 4.36 -1.55
CA VAL A 48 1.94 2.92 -1.41
C VAL A 48 2.07 2.28 -2.79
N CYS A 49 1.24 2.73 -3.74
CA CYS A 49 1.24 2.28 -5.12
C CYS A 49 1.80 3.35 -6.06
N TYR A 50 2.56 2.94 -7.08
CA TYR A 50 3.08 3.85 -8.11
C TYR A 50 2.96 3.28 -9.51
N CYS A 51 2.77 4.16 -10.49
CA CYS A 51 2.79 3.81 -11.91
C CYS A 51 4.21 3.91 -12.46
N GLN A 52 4.79 2.79 -12.87
CA GLN A 52 6.11 2.77 -13.51
C GLN A 52 5.98 2.65 -15.02
N TYR A 53 6.57 3.60 -15.70
CA TYR A 53 6.62 3.66 -17.16
C TYR A 53 7.81 2.83 -17.65
N SER A 54 7.55 1.75 -18.40
CA SER A 54 8.63 1.00 -19.04
C SER A 54 9.13 1.80 -20.24
N TYR A 55 10.43 2.06 -20.27
CA TYR A 55 11.13 2.73 -21.36
C TYR A 55 11.55 1.75 -22.47
N GLU A 56 10.96 0.54 -22.51
CA GLU A 56 11.37 -0.53 -23.45
C GLU A 56 11.28 -0.12 -24.91
N THR A 57 10.68 1.02 -25.22
CA THR A 57 10.60 1.52 -26.58
C THR A 57 11.00 2.98 -26.70
N GLU A 58 12.23 3.30 -26.29
CA GLU A 58 12.95 4.45 -26.89
C GLU A 58 12.93 4.35 -28.43
N GLU A 59 12.89 3.12 -28.98
CA GLU A 59 12.74 2.80 -30.41
C GLU A 59 11.31 3.04 -30.97
N GLU A 60 10.23 2.94 -30.18
CA GLU A 60 8.84 3.18 -30.67
C GLU A 60 8.30 4.58 -30.34
N THR A 61 8.77 5.21 -29.27
CA THR A 61 8.30 6.54 -28.83
C THR A 61 9.23 7.68 -29.24
N GLY A 62 10.41 7.39 -29.79
CA GLY A 62 11.37 8.41 -30.22
C GLY A 62 11.94 9.25 -29.08
N GLY A 63 12.02 8.68 -27.86
CA GLY A 63 12.48 9.38 -26.66
C GLY A 63 11.39 10.17 -25.91
N GLY A 64 10.11 9.91 -26.20
CA GLY A 64 8.98 10.48 -25.45
C GLY A 64 8.69 9.71 -24.15
N ILE A 65 8.07 10.38 -23.18
CA ILE A 65 7.50 9.71 -22.00
C ILE A 65 6.33 8.84 -22.51
N PRO A 66 6.33 7.52 -22.27
CA PRO A 66 5.27 6.64 -22.75
C PRO A 66 3.93 7.04 -22.11
N ALA A 67 2.86 6.96 -22.90
CA ALA A 67 1.52 7.41 -22.47
C ALA A 67 0.95 6.58 -21.31
N ASN A 68 1.45 5.35 -21.13
CA ASN A 68 0.98 4.39 -20.14
C ASN A 68 2.17 3.67 -19.47
N GLY A 69 1.99 3.30 -18.21
CA GLY A 69 2.90 2.48 -17.43
C GLY A 69 2.20 1.27 -16.83
N THR A 70 2.85 0.61 -15.88
CA THR A 70 2.33 -0.53 -15.13
C THR A 70 2.37 -0.23 -13.63
N CYS A 71 1.36 -0.66 -12.89
CA CYS A 71 1.26 -0.43 -11.46
C CYS A 71 2.17 -1.36 -10.65
N TYR A 72 2.87 -0.79 -9.68
CA TYR A 72 3.73 -1.46 -8.71
C TYR A 72 3.42 -0.99 -7.29
N PHE A 73 3.84 -1.81 -6.32
CA PHE A 73 3.84 -1.50 -4.89
C PHE A 73 5.27 -1.12 -4.49
N GLU A 74 5.42 -0.09 -3.67
CA GLU A 74 6.73 0.43 -3.19
C GLU A 74 7.48 -0.52 -2.24
#